data_AF-A0A0V7ZL76-F1
#
_entry.id   AF-A0A0V7ZL76-F1
#
_cell.length_a   1.000
_cell.length_b   1.000
_cell.length_c   1.000
_cell.angle_alpha   90.00
_cell.angle_beta   90.00
_cell.angle_gamma   90.00
#
_symmetry.space_group_name_H-M   'P 1'
#
loop_
_entity.id
_entity.type
_entity.pdbx_description
1 polymer ?
#
loop_
_entity_poly.entity_id
_entity_poly.type
_entity_poly.pdbx_seq_one_letter_code
_entity_poly.pdbx_strand_id
1 'polypeptide(L)'
;MGKVVKSDLAKEYVRTLVKALLKLASNPNTDDSVQQEVKVEWIYDNQLQVTGVSVDKKGKEHEGTTLKALLQLIEQNNPQLIAKTKAEAEKKGENTGKAKTQKQIDDYIIDKVRNSIRYLQELKLLEDLRPETQKSNSPYWKFKLVNLKYEQTKIEQHLKYIEEKLGISSSSTTEQLDSKSNLEILFGVPSLPTHHQPRPEELEPLKEKVLSKTNKTVGITATSRRVGLQGMGGIGKTVLATALGRDEDIIRAFSDGVFWITLGQTPELLSKQSLLAEYLNGDQAAFTSIESGKARLQKLFADKACLLILDDIWDSKHLKAFNSILDSRRSQMLITTRDASIISCLGAKKHELGVLSDRQALTLLAQWTGYEKNAALPSQAQEIVGECGNLPLALAMVGAMLRGKDRWEYVLYRLRNADLDKIKQQFLDYPYPDLLKAIQVSVDALEPRIKKKYFDFAIFPEDTAIPEKILQIFWEAEDLNKYDAHEVVNELVDKSLASQDENGNLRLHDLQLDYVIAIASLVRT
;
A
#
# COMPACT_ATOMS: atom_id res chain seq x y z
N MET A 1 -10.22 -18.93 -36.18
CA MET A 1 -9.68 -17.69 -36.77
C MET A 1 -8.31 -17.44 -36.15
N GLY A 2 -7.26 -17.44 -36.98
CA GLY A 2 -5.86 -17.49 -36.52
C GLY A 2 -5.45 -16.28 -35.69
N LYS A 3 -4.72 -16.51 -34.59
CA LYS A 3 -4.02 -15.45 -33.84
C LYS A 3 -2.98 -14.83 -34.77
N VAL A 4 -3.20 -13.59 -35.20
CA VAL A 4 -2.17 -12.82 -35.90
C VAL A 4 -1.02 -12.60 -34.91
N VAL A 5 0.09 -13.33 -35.07
CA VAL A 5 1.32 -13.08 -34.31
C VAL A 5 1.93 -11.80 -34.88
N LYS A 6 1.67 -10.67 -34.23
CA LYS A 6 2.24 -9.37 -34.60
C LYS A 6 3.61 -9.18 -33.96
N SER A 7 4.50 -8.45 -34.64
CA SER A 7 5.88 -8.15 -34.19
C SER A 7 5.92 -7.50 -32.81
N ASP A 8 6.96 -7.76 -32.02
CA ASP A 8 7.14 -7.18 -30.67
C ASP A 8 7.10 -5.66 -30.67
N LEU A 9 7.64 -5.02 -31.71
CA LEU A 9 7.55 -3.56 -31.86
C LEU A 9 6.10 -3.06 -31.91
N ALA A 10 5.21 -3.77 -32.61
CA ALA A 10 3.80 -3.37 -32.70
C ALA A 10 3.10 -3.48 -31.35
N LYS A 11 3.44 -4.50 -30.55
CA LYS A 11 2.96 -4.66 -29.17
C LYS A 11 3.47 -3.54 -28.27
N GLU A 12 4.73 -3.15 -28.42
CA GLU A 12 5.39 -2.06 -27.67
C GLU A 12 4.74 -0.68 -27.94
N TYR A 13 4.35 -0.41 -29.18
CA TYR A 13 3.59 0.79 -29.56
C TYR A 13 2.19 0.82 -28.93
N VAL A 14 1.45 -0.30 -28.93
CA VAL A 14 0.14 -0.36 -28.28
C VAL A 14 0.28 -0.13 -26.78
N ARG A 15 1.23 -0.82 -26.14
CA ARG A 15 1.48 -0.71 -24.70
C ARG A 15 1.80 0.73 -24.30
N THR A 16 2.71 1.37 -25.03
CA THR A 16 3.11 2.76 -24.74
C THR A 16 1.95 3.73 -24.92
N LEU A 17 1.20 3.59 -26.02
CA LEU A 17 0.03 4.44 -26.29
C LEU A 17 -1.01 4.33 -25.18
N VAL A 18 -1.37 3.11 -24.76
CA VAL A 18 -2.39 2.94 -23.73
C VAL A 18 -1.90 3.40 -22.35
N LYS A 19 -0.64 3.12 -21.98
CA LYS A 19 -0.04 3.64 -20.73
C LYS A 19 -0.13 5.17 -20.68
N ALA A 20 0.18 5.84 -21.79
CA ALA A 20 0.11 7.29 -21.88
C ALA A 20 -1.32 7.83 -21.74
N LEU A 21 -2.30 7.19 -22.39
CA LEU A 21 -3.72 7.55 -22.27
C LEU A 21 -4.26 7.34 -20.85
N LEU A 22 -3.90 6.23 -20.19
CA LEU A 22 -4.26 5.96 -18.79
C LEU A 22 -3.67 7.01 -17.84
N LYS A 23 -2.41 7.41 -18.07
CA LYS A 23 -1.73 8.45 -17.27
C LYS A 23 -2.41 9.81 -17.39
N LEU A 24 -2.81 10.19 -18.61
CA LEU A 24 -3.60 11.41 -18.85
C LEU A 24 -4.95 11.37 -18.12
N ALA A 25 -5.63 10.23 -18.14
CA ALA A 25 -6.91 10.07 -17.46
C ALA A 25 -6.83 10.16 -15.93
N SER A 26 -5.68 9.81 -15.34
CA SER A 26 -5.46 9.87 -13.88
C SER A 26 -5.01 11.24 -13.37
N ASN A 27 -4.51 12.13 -14.23
CA ASN A 27 -4.07 13.47 -13.84
C ASN A 27 -4.48 14.52 -14.88
N PRO A 28 -5.76 14.95 -14.87
CA PRO A 28 -6.30 15.87 -15.87
C PRO A 28 -5.70 17.29 -15.83
N ASN A 29 -4.89 17.62 -14.81
CA ASN A 29 -4.23 18.93 -14.65
C ASN A 29 -2.71 18.88 -14.99
N THR A 30 -2.28 18.00 -15.89
CA THR A 30 -0.87 17.97 -16.32
C THR A 30 -0.55 19.19 -17.19
N ASP A 31 0.49 19.92 -16.77
CA ASP A 31 1.12 21.15 -17.26
C ASP A 31 0.85 21.58 -18.74
N ASP A 32 0.46 22.85 -18.90
CA ASP A 32 -0.07 23.57 -20.07
C ASP A 32 0.88 23.75 -21.28
N SER A 33 1.90 22.90 -21.44
CA SER A 33 2.89 23.02 -22.53
C SER A 33 2.55 22.22 -23.80
N VAL A 34 1.52 21.36 -23.75
CA VAL A 34 0.91 20.69 -24.91
C VAL A 34 -0.53 21.14 -24.98
N GLN A 35 -0.82 22.18 -25.76
CA GLN A 35 -2.18 22.68 -25.96
C GLN A 35 -3.10 21.55 -26.47
N GLN A 36 -3.82 20.92 -25.55
CA GLN A 36 -5.04 20.08 -25.64
C GLN A 36 -5.45 19.45 -26.99
N GLU A 37 -4.53 18.86 -27.77
CA GLU A 37 -4.90 18.05 -28.96
C GLU A 37 -5.46 16.66 -28.59
N VAL A 38 -5.20 16.17 -27.36
CA VAL A 38 -5.73 14.91 -26.84
C VAL A 38 -6.32 15.13 -25.44
N LYS A 39 -7.61 14.88 -25.28
CA LYS A 39 -8.31 14.83 -24.00
C LYS A 39 -8.71 13.39 -23.73
N VAL A 40 -8.49 12.94 -22.49
CA VAL A 40 -8.88 11.61 -22.05
C VAL A 40 -9.76 11.74 -20.82
N GLU A 41 -10.94 11.14 -20.85
CA GLU A 41 -11.89 11.18 -19.75
C GLU A 41 -12.48 9.78 -19.50
N TRP A 42 -12.72 9.48 -18.23
CA TRP A 42 -13.48 8.30 -17.85
C TRP A 42 -14.96 8.57 -18.10
N ILE A 43 -15.60 7.74 -18.93
CA ILE A 43 -17.03 7.79 -19.22
C ILE A 43 -17.67 6.47 -18.80
N TYR A 44 -18.69 6.50 -17.94
CA TYR A 44 -19.27 5.31 -17.31
C TYR A 44 -18.25 4.45 -16.54
N ASP A 45 -18.74 3.49 -15.76
CA ASP A 45 -17.94 2.70 -14.80
C ASP A 45 -16.88 1.79 -15.44
N ASN A 46 -16.31 2.04 -16.64
CA ASN A 46 -15.18 1.26 -17.19
C ASN A 46 -14.58 1.64 -18.54
N GLN A 47 -14.82 2.86 -19.03
CA GLN A 47 -14.47 3.19 -20.42
C GLN A 47 -13.72 4.51 -20.47
N LEU A 48 -12.64 4.54 -21.24
CA LEU A 48 -11.89 5.76 -21.50
C LEU A 48 -12.31 6.32 -22.84
N GLN A 49 -12.83 7.54 -22.84
CA GLN A 49 -13.07 8.29 -24.06
C GLN A 49 -11.84 9.15 -24.36
N VAL A 50 -11.31 8.97 -25.57
CA VAL A 50 -10.21 9.79 -26.10
C VAL A 50 -10.79 10.68 -27.18
N THR A 51 -10.79 11.98 -26.88
CA THR A 51 -11.17 13.04 -27.83
C THR A 51 -9.95 13.88 -28.15
N GLY A 52 -10.02 14.63 -29.23
CA GLY A 52 -8.98 15.57 -29.61
C GLY A 52 -9.59 16.74 -30.33
N VAL A 53 -8.85 17.84 -30.37
CA VAL A 53 -9.18 19.01 -31.16
C VAL A 53 -8.13 19.11 -32.26
N SER A 54 -8.58 19.19 -33.51
CA SER A 54 -7.71 19.35 -34.66
C SER A 54 -8.08 20.62 -35.43
N VAL A 55 -7.07 21.36 -35.88
CA VAL A 55 -7.29 22.60 -36.63
C VAL A 55 -7.01 22.35 -38.11
N ASP A 56 -7.96 22.68 -38.99
CA ASP A 56 -7.75 22.58 -40.42
C ASP A 56 -6.87 23.71 -40.98
N LYS A 57 -6.50 23.62 -42.27
CA LYS A 57 -5.68 24.65 -42.94
C LYS A 57 -6.30 26.06 -42.96
N LYS A 58 -7.58 26.18 -42.63
CA LYS A 58 -8.32 27.46 -42.57
C LYS A 58 -8.49 27.95 -41.12
N GLY A 59 -7.87 27.29 -40.13
CA GLY A 59 -7.96 27.68 -38.72
C GLY A 59 -9.24 27.21 -38.03
N LYS A 60 -10.04 26.34 -38.64
CA LYS A 60 -11.28 25.83 -38.04
C LYS A 60 -10.98 24.58 -37.20
N GLU A 61 -11.46 24.57 -35.96
CA GLU A 61 -11.40 23.42 -35.07
C GLU A 61 -12.43 22.36 -35.46
N HIS A 62 -11.98 21.10 -35.47
CA HIS A 62 -12.77 19.90 -35.69
C HIS A 62 -12.51 18.91 -34.56
N GLU A 63 -13.57 18.23 -34.12
CA GLU A 63 -13.44 17.16 -33.13
C GLU A 63 -12.78 15.93 -33.77
N GLY A 64 -11.62 15.53 -33.23
CA GLY A 64 -10.87 14.36 -33.65
C GLY A 64 -9.38 14.48 -33.32
N THR A 65 -8.78 13.38 -32.87
CA THR A 65 -7.36 13.31 -32.50
C THR A 65 -6.49 12.99 -33.71
N THR A 66 -5.37 13.71 -33.90
CA THR A 66 -4.44 13.45 -35.00
C THR A 66 -3.49 12.29 -34.67
N LEU A 67 -3.02 11.55 -35.70
CA LEU A 67 -1.93 10.59 -35.52
C LEU A 67 -0.65 11.26 -35.01
N LYS A 68 -0.45 12.54 -35.32
CA LYS A 68 0.69 13.33 -34.85
C LYS A 68 0.60 13.62 -33.36
N ALA A 69 -0.58 13.95 -32.84
CA ALA A 69 -0.83 14.15 -31.41
C ALA A 69 -0.57 12.85 -30.63
N LEU A 70 -1.08 11.73 -31.14
CA LEU A 70 -0.83 10.42 -30.52
C LEU A 70 0.65 10.02 -30.60
N LEU A 71 1.35 10.40 -31.68
CA LEU A 71 2.80 10.21 -31.77
C LEU A 71 3.55 11.05 -30.73
N GLN A 72 3.22 12.32 -30.57
CA GLN A 72 3.81 13.18 -29.54
C GLN A 72 3.58 12.62 -28.14
N LEU A 73 2.37 12.11 -27.89
CA LEU A 73 2.03 11.46 -26.63
C LEU A 73 2.89 10.21 -26.37
N ILE A 74 3.11 9.38 -27.40
CA ILE A 74 4.01 8.22 -27.32
C ILE A 74 5.46 8.66 -27.07
N GLU A 75 5.93 9.68 -27.79
CA GLU A 75 7.31 10.21 -27.70
C GLU A 75 7.61 10.75 -26.30
N GLN A 76 6.67 11.47 -25.68
CA GLN A 76 6.79 11.97 -24.30
C GLN A 76 6.86 10.84 -23.25
N ASN A 77 6.21 9.70 -23.52
CA ASN A 77 6.14 8.59 -22.58
C ASN A 77 7.19 7.50 -22.85
N ASN A 78 7.77 7.44 -24.05
CA ASN A 78 8.83 6.49 -24.42
C ASN A 78 9.66 7.01 -25.62
N PRO A 79 10.59 7.96 -25.40
CA PRO A 79 11.41 8.51 -26.48
C PRO A 79 12.34 7.45 -27.12
N GLN A 80 12.74 6.43 -26.35
CA GLN A 80 13.60 5.34 -26.85
C GLN A 80 12.91 4.48 -27.91
N LEU A 81 11.59 4.29 -27.83
CA LEU A 81 10.80 3.56 -28.83
C LEU A 81 10.85 4.25 -30.20
N ILE A 82 10.80 5.58 -30.21
CA ILE A 82 10.88 6.39 -31.44
C ILE A 82 12.29 6.26 -32.05
N ALA A 83 13.33 6.38 -31.23
CA ALA A 83 14.72 6.20 -31.66
C ALA A 83 14.97 4.80 -32.25
N LYS A 84 14.46 3.74 -31.61
CA LYS A 84 14.54 2.36 -32.08
C LYS A 84 13.81 2.17 -33.42
N THR A 85 12.65 2.79 -33.57
CA THR A 85 11.85 2.72 -34.81
C THR A 85 12.54 3.46 -35.96
N LYS A 86 13.15 4.61 -35.68
CA LYS A 86 13.95 5.38 -36.63
C LYS A 86 15.13 4.55 -37.14
N ALA A 87 15.89 3.91 -36.23
CA ALA A 87 16.99 3.03 -36.58
C ALA A 87 16.55 1.81 -37.41
N GLU A 88 15.37 1.22 -37.13
CA GLU A 88 14.81 0.14 -37.97
C GLU A 88 14.41 0.65 -39.37
N ALA A 89 13.86 1.86 -39.46
CA ALA A 89 13.45 2.47 -40.72
C ALA A 89 14.66 2.72 -41.63
N GLU A 90 15.76 3.22 -41.06
CA GLU A 90 17.04 3.50 -41.74
C GLU A 90 17.69 2.21 -42.24
N LYS A 91 17.82 1.18 -41.38
CA LYS A 91 18.34 -0.15 -41.77
C LYS A 91 17.53 -0.80 -42.90
N LYS A 92 16.21 -0.63 -42.91
CA LYS A 92 15.36 -1.11 -44.03
C LYS A 92 15.63 -0.36 -45.34
N GLY A 93 16.04 0.90 -45.28
CA GLY A 93 16.45 1.67 -46.46
C GLY A 93 17.77 1.14 -47.05
N GLU A 94 18.76 0.89 -46.20
CA GLU A 94 20.06 0.34 -46.58
C GLU A 94 19.94 -1.02 -47.28
N ASN A 95 19.10 -1.92 -46.76
CA ASN A 95 18.82 -3.22 -47.38
C ASN A 95 18.13 -3.13 -48.76
N THR A 96 17.52 -1.99 -49.10
CA THR A 96 16.90 -1.72 -50.40
C THR A 96 17.77 -0.87 -51.33
N GLY A 97 19.01 -0.59 -50.93
CA GLY A 97 19.99 0.17 -51.71
C GLY A 97 19.68 1.67 -51.85
N LYS A 98 18.75 2.21 -51.07
CA LYS A 98 18.38 3.64 -51.09
C LYS A 98 18.20 4.17 -49.66
N ALA A 99 19.00 5.16 -49.28
CA ALA A 99 18.80 5.89 -48.04
C ALA A 99 17.39 6.52 -48.02
N LYS A 100 16.65 6.33 -46.93
CA LYS A 100 15.33 6.95 -46.77
C LYS A 100 15.50 8.43 -46.44
N THR A 101 14.68 9.26 -47.07
CA THR A 101 14.54 10.68 -46.70
C THR A 101 13.90 10.80 -45.30
N GLN A 102 14.14 11.91 -44.59
CA GLN A 102 13.54 12.17 -43.28
C GLN A 102 12.00 12.05 -43.33
N LYS A 103 11.37 12.53 -44.41
CA LYS A 103 9.93 12.39 -44.62
C LYS A 103 9.46 10.93 -44.66
N GLN A 104 10.21 10.04 -45.31
CA GLN A 104 9.88 8.62 -45.37
C GLN A 104 10.05 7.91 -44.01
N ILE A 105 10.93 8.41 -43.15
CA ILE A 105 11.11 7.92 -41.78
C ILE A 105 9.93 8.39 -40.92
N ASP A 106 9.54 9.66 -41.03
CA ASP A 106 8.40 10.23 -40.30
C ASP A 106 7.10 9.52 -40.68
N ASP A 107 6.87 9.29 -41.98
CA ASP A 107 5.71 8.53 -42.49
C ASP A 107 5.70 7.08 -41.95
N TYR A 108 6.88 6.47 -41.81
CA TYR A 108 7.03 5.11 -41.26
C TYR A 108 6.65 5.05 -39.77
N ILE A 109 7.07 6.04 -38.98
CA ILE A 109 6.76 6.14 -37.54
C ILE A 109 5.26 6.40 -37.36
N ILE A 110 4.68 7.32 -38.13
CA ILE A 110 3.23 7.59 -38.12
C ILE A 110 2.42 6.34 -38.48
N ASP A 111 2.91 5.51 -39.40
CA ASP A 111 2.25 4.25 -39.73
C ASP A 111 2.27 3.24 -38.56
N LYS A 112 3.29 3.26 -37.69
CA LYS A 112 3.28 2.45 -36.46
C LYS A 112 2.18 2.86 -35.49
N VAL A 113 1.92 4.16 -35.35
CA VAL A 113 0.79 4.68 -34.55
C VAL A 113 -0.54 4.27 -35.16
N ARG A 114 -0.68 4.36 -36.49
CA ARG A 114 -1.90 3.89 -37.19
C ARG A 114 -2.15 2.40 -36.95
N ASN A 115 -1.10 1.59 -37.05
CA ASN A 115 -1.16 0.15 -36.86
C ASN A 115 -1.47 -0.25 -35.42
N SER A 116 -0.99 0.51 -34.42
CA SER A 116 -1.29 0.23 -33.00
C SER A 116 -2.77 0.41 -32.71
N ILE A 117 -3.40 1.45 -33.25
CA ILE A 117 -4.83 1.67 -33.06
C ILE A 117 -5.66 0.62 -33.79
N ARG A 118 -5.30 0.28 -35.04
CA ARG A 118 -5.92 -0.86 -35.75
C ARG A 118 -5.83 -2.15 -34.93
N TYR A 119 -4.71 -2.35 -34.25
CA TYR A 119 -4.52 -3.53 -33.41
C TYR A 119 -5.45 -3.52 -32.19
N LEU A 120 -5.65 -2.38 -31.53
CA LEU A 120 -6.62 -2.24 -30.45
C LEU A 120 -8.06 -2.54 -30.91
N GLN A 121 -8.43 -2.15 -32.14
CA GLN A 121 -9.73 -2.47 -32.73
C GLN A 121 -9.91 -3.97 -32.98
N GLU A 122 -8.90 -4.62 -33.57
CA GLU A 122 -8.90 -6.08 -33.80
C GLU A 122 -9.05 -6.88 -32.50
N LEU A 123 -8.48 -6.38 -31.40
CA LEU A 123 -8.60 -6.97 -30.05
C LEU A 123 -9.90 -6.62 -29.33
N LYS A 124 -10.80 -5.84 -29.95
CA LYS A 124 -12.04 -5.33 -29.34
C LYS A 124 -11.79 -4.53 -28.05
N LEU A 125 -10.65 -3.86 -27.97
CA LEU A 125 -10.29 -2.96 -26.87
C LEU A 125 -10.57 -1.50 -27.21
N LEU A 126 -10.78 -1.17 -28.50
CA LEU A 126 -11.05 0.17 -28.97
C LEU A 126 -12.23 0.20 -29.93
N GLU A 127 -13.15 1.13 -29.69
CA GLU A 127 -14.30 1.44 -30.52
C GLU A 127 -14.09 2.78 -31.25
N ASP A 128 -14.28 2.80 -32.58
CA ASP A 128 -14.19 4.01 -33.40
C ASP A 128 -15.54 4.73 -33.41
N LEU A 129 -15.57 5.94 -32.82
CA LEU A 129 -16.77 6.74 -32.63
C LEU A 129 -17.01 7.74 -33.76
N ARG A 130 -16.27 7.68 -34.87
CA ARG A 130 -16.47 8.59 -36.00
C ARG A 130 -17.79 8.29 -36.74
N PRO A 131 -18.50 9.33 -37.23
CA PRO A 131 -19.64 9.15 -38.13
C PRO A 131 -19.24 8.31 -39.35
N GLU A 132 -20.13 7.43 -39.82
CA GLU A 132 -19.84 6.54 -40.97
C GLU A 132 -19.43 7.30 -42.23
N THR A 133 -20.00 8.50 -42.42
CA THR A 133 -19.68 9.42 -43.52
C THR A 133 -18.25 9.98 -43.48
N GLN A 134 -17.55 9.88 -42.34
CA GLN A 134 -16.19 10.40 -42.14
C GLN A 134 -15.12 9.31 -42.07
N LYS A 135 -15.48 8.02 -42.00
CA LYS A 135 -14.54 6.91 -41.81
C LYS A 135 -13.53 6.74 -42.96
N SER A 136 -13.92 7.01 -44.21
CA SER A 136 -13.00 6.83 -45.37
C SER A 136 -12.12 8.04 -45.68
N ASN A 137 -12.51 9.26 -45.25
CA ASN A 137 -11.90 10.51 -45.72
C ASN A 137 -11.27 11.37 -44.61
N SER A 138 -11.40 11.01 -43.34
CA SER A 138 -10.84 11.79 -42.22
C SER A 138 -9.62 11.12 -41.57
N PRO A 139 -8.45 11.80 -41.49
CA PRO A 139 -7.28 11.31 -40.75
C PRO A 139 -7.38 11.55 -39.23
N TYR A 140 -8.45 12.21 -38.75
CA TYR A 140 -8.67 12.57 -37.35
C TYR A 140 -9.59 11.55 -36.68
N TRP A 141 -9.20 11.02 -35.52
CA TRP A 141 -9.82 9.84 -34.92
C TRP A 141 -10.44 10.20 -33.56
N LYS A 142 -11.70 9.82 -33.34
CA LYS A 142 -12.37 9.88 -32.03
C LYS A 142 -12.70 8.46 -31.63
N PHE A 143 -12.22 8.02 -30.47
CA PHE A 143 -12.36 6.63 -30.07
C PHE A 143 -12.54 6.45 -28.57
N LYS A 144 -13.04 5.28 -28.23
CA LYS A 144 -13.30 4.85 -26.86
C LYS A 144 -12.58 3.55 -26.59
N LEU A 145 -11.76 3.53 -25.55
CA LEU A 145 -11.14 2.31 -25.04
C LEU A 145 -12.15 1.60 -24.13
N VAL A 146 -12.52 0.37 -24.47
CA VAL A 146 -13.60 -0.40 -23.84
C VAL A 146 -13.07 -1.63 -23.12
N ASN A 147 -13.89 -2.18 -22.20
CA ASN A 147 -13.60 -3.39 -21.43
C ASN A 147 -12.40 -3.29 -20.46
N LEU A 148 -12.16 -2.10 -19.90
CA LEU A 148 -11.38 -1.98 -18.67
C LEU A 148 -12.29 -2.45 -17.50
N LYS A 149 -11.74 -2.91 -16.37
CA LYS A 149 -12.52 -3.27 -15.16
C LYS A 149 -12.32 -2.20 -14.09
N TYR A 150 -13.40 -1.83 -13.39
CA TYR A 150 -13.46 -0.69 -12.49
C TYR A 150 -13.42 -1.29 -11.11
N GLU A 151 -12.19 -1.52 -10.69
CA GLU A 151 -11.84 -1.53 -9.30
C GLU A 151 -11.05 -0.21 -9.12
N GLN A 152 -11.14 0.44 -7.97
CA GLN A 152 -10.38 1.67 -7.67
C GLN A 152 -8.87 1.37 -7.53
N THR A 153 -8.29 0.71 -8.52
CA THR A 153 -6.97 0.13 -8.52
C THR A 153 -6.11 0.73 -9.64
N LYS A 154 -4.84 0.86 -9.29
CA LYS A 154 -3.76 1.57 -9.99
C LYS A 154 -3.71 1.26 -11.50
N ILE A 155 -3.33 2.26 -12.31
CA ILE A 155 -3.03 2.21 -13.77
C ILE A 155 -2.37 0.89 -14.22
N GLU A 156 -1.52 0.31 -13.38
CA GLU A 156 -0.80 -0.94 -13.57
C GLU A 156 -1.71 -2.16 -13.82
N GLN A 157 -2.87 -2.23 -13.18
CA GLN A 157 -3.80 -3.36 -13.37
C GLN A 157 -4.50 -3.29 -14.73
N HIS A 158 -4.89 -2.10 -15.17
CA HIS A 158 -5.43 -1.89 -16.52
C HIS A 158 -4.38 -2.18 -17.58
N LEU A 159 -3.14 -1.77 -17.35
CA LEU A 159 -2.03 -2.08 -18.26
C LEU A 159 -1.79 -3.59 -18.34
N LYS A 160 -1.84 -4.31 -17.21
CA LYS A 160 -1.70 -5.77 -17.14
C LYS A 160 -2.78 -6.50 -17.94
N TYR A 161 -4.04 -6.11 -17.81
CA TYR A 161 -5.14 -6.68 -18.61
C TYR A 161 -4.89 -6.55 -20.12
N ILE A 162 -4.36 -5.40 -20.54
CA ILE A 162 -4.07 -5.13 -21.94
C ILE A 162 -2.84 -5.90 -22.41
N GLU A 163 -1.80 -6.02 -21.59
CA GLU A 163 -0.62 -6.85 -21.87
C GLU A 163 -1.00 -8.33 -22.06
N GLU A 164 -1.90 -8.85 -21.22
CA GLU A 164 -2.45 -10.20 -21.35
C GLU A 164 -3.21 -10.38 -22.68
N LYS A 165 -4.04 -9.39 -23.07
CA LYS A 165 -4.76 -9.40 -24.36
C LYS A 165 -3.84 -9.28 -25.57
N LEU A 166 -2.72 -8.57 -25.44
CA LEU A 166 -1.69 -8.43 -26.48
C LEU A 166 -0.81 -9.69 -26.61
N GLY A 167 -0.96 -10.67 -25.70
CA GLY A 167 -0.06 -11.82 -25.63
C GLY A 167 1.38 -11.38 -25.40
N ILE A 168 1.56 -10.33 -24.58
CA ILE A 168 2.85 -9.94 -24.02
C ILE A 168 2.96 -10.73 -22.72
N SER A 169 3.65 -11.87 -22.77
CA SER A 169 4.13 -12.50 -21.54
C SER A 169 5.05 -11.49 -20.86
N SER A 170 4.85 -11.22 -19.57
CA SER A 170 5.59 -10.21 -18.82
C SER A 170 7.07 -10.60 -18.66
N SER A 171 7.86 -10.42 -19.72
CA SER A 171 9.31 -10.30 -19.64
C SER A 171 9.64 -8.81 -19.49
N SER A 172 9.93 -8.44 -18.25
CA SER A 172 10.82 -7.33 -17.84
C SER A 172 10.84 -6.07 -18.71
N THR A 173 10.22 -5.01 -18.22
CA THR A 173 10.55 -3.64 -18.64
C THR A 173 10.96 -2.86 -17.40
N THR A 174 12.00 -2.07 -17.56
CA THR A 174 12.98 -1.63 -16.57
C THR A 174 12.47 -0.74 -15.43
N GLU A 175 11.17 -0.43 -15.37
CA GLU A 175 10.52 0.20 -14.20
C GLU A 175 9.80 -0.82 -13.29
N GLN A 176 9.48 -2.01 -13.80
CA GLN A 176 8.99 -3.15 -12.99
C GLN A 176 10.13 -4.02 -12.46
N LEU A 177 11.35 -3.86 -12.96
CA LEU A 177 12.50 -4.53 -12.36
C LEU A 177 12.75 -3.99 -10.96
N ASP A 178 12.60 -2.69 -10.71
CA ASP A 178 12.77 -2.16 -9.36
C ASP A 178 11.58 -2.54 -8.45
N SER A 179 10.32 -2.39 -8.86
CA SER A 179 9.19 -2.67 -7.94
C SER A 179 8.87 -4.17 -7.68
N LYS A 180 9.13 -5.07 -8.64
CA LYS A 180 9.05 -6.53 -8.38
C LYS A 180 10.30 -7.10 -7.70
N SER A 181 11.51 -6.63 -8.04
CA SER A 181 12.71 -7.05 -7.31
C SER A 181 12.73 -6.50 -5.88
N ASN A 182 12.18 -5.30 -5.66
CA ASN A 182 12.03 -4.73 -4.32
C ASN A 182 11.11 -5.58 -3.44
N LEU A 183 10.06 -6.21 -3.98
CA LEU A 183 9.18 -7.13 -3.24
C LEU A 183 9.82 -8.51 -3.00
N GLU A 184 10.73 -8.96 -3.87
CA GLU A 184 11.46 -10.24 -3.71
C GLU A 184 12.44 -10.23 -2.52
N ILE A 185 12.77 -9.05 -2.00
CA ILE A 185 13.71 -8.89 -0.88
C ILE A 185 13.04 -8.41 0.42
N LEU A 186 11.71 -8.33 0.47
CA LEU A 186 10.95 -8.10 1.71
C LEU A 186 10.47 -9.42 2.29
N PHE A 187 10.92 -9.76 3.49
CA PHE A 187 10.60 -11.01 4.16
C PHE A 187 9.77 -10.74 5.41
N GLY A 188 8.48 -11.07 5.34
CA GLY A 188 7.53 -10.89 6.45
C GLY A 188 7.15 -9.43 6.76
N VAL A 189 7.57 -8.46 5.94
CA VAL A 189 7.28 -7.03 6.15
C VAL A 189 5.80 -6.77 5.89
N PRO A 190 5.00 -6.38 6.90
CA PRO A 190 3.54 -6.28 6.77
C PRO A 190 3.10 -5.19 5.80
N SER A 191 1.85 -5.24 5.34
CA SER A 191 1.29 -4.20 4.49
C SER A 191 1.01 -2.90 5.23
N LEU A 192 1.10 -1.77 4.52
CA LEU A 192 0.66 -0.49 5.06
C LEU A 192 -0.87 -0.51 5.24
N PRO A 193 -1.40 0.13 6.28
CA PRO A 193 -2.84 0.17 6.54
C PRO A 193 -3.59 0.85 5.39
N THR A 194 -4.87 0.51 5.21
CA THR A 194 -5.75 0.94 4.11
C THR A 194 -5.71 2.46 3.88
N HIS A 195 -5.81 3.24 4.94
CA HIS A 195 -5.71 4.69 4.91
C HIS A 195 -4.40 5.15 5.56
N HIS A 196 -3.28 4.75 4.98
CA HIS A 196 -1.96 5.19 5.43
C HIS A 196 -1.79 6.69 5.21
N GLN A 197 -1.51 7.42 6.29
CA GLN A 197 -1.16 8.84 6.28
C GLN A 197 0.37 8.99 6.32
N PRO A 198 1.03 9.43 5.23
CA PRO A 198 2.47 9.61 5.22
C PRO A 198 2.95 10.64 6.26
N ARG A 199 4.09 10.35 6.88
CA ARG A 199 4.76 11.18 7.90
C ARG A 199 6.22 11.46 7.51
N PRO A 200 6.47 12.20 6.43
CA PRO A 200 7.84 12.45 5.94
C PRO A 200 8.73 13.10 7.00
N GLU A 201 8.16 13.94 7.87
CA GLU A 201 8.87 14.58 8.97
C GLU A 201 9.40 13.61 10.04
N GLU A 202 8.83 12.41 10.15
CA GLU A 202 9.31 11.34 11.02
C GLU A 202 10.14 10.30 10.25
N LEU A 203 9.72 10.00 9.01
CA LEU A 203 10.34 8.97 8.18
C LEU A 203 11.74 9.36 7.72
N GLU A 204 11.95 10.59 7.27
CA GLU A 204 13.26 11.03 6.76
C GLU A 204 14.34 11.02 7.86
N PRO A 205 14.11 11.58 9.08
CA PRO A 205 15.10 11.47 10.16
C PRO A 205 15.34 10.03 10.64
N LEU A 206 14.34 9.17 10.57
CA LEU A 206 14.51 7.74 10.87
C LEU A 206 15.36 7.05 9.81
N LYS A 207 15.10 7.33 8.53
CA LYS A 207 15.86 6.83 7.39
C LYS A 207 17.33 7.21 7.48
N GLU A 208 17.64 8.47 7.77
CA GLU A 208 19.02 8.93 7.99
C GLU A 208 19.71 8.16 9.14
N LYS A 209 19.01 7.91 10.25
CA LYS A 209 19.56 7.14 11.37
C LYS A 209 19.87 5.69 10.98
N VAL A 210 19.01 5.05 10.21
CA VAL A 210 19.19 3.65 9.76
C VAL A 210 20.28 3.54 8.68
N LEU A 211 20.33 4.48 7.74
CA LEU A 211 21.34 4.51 6.68
C LEU A 211 22.73 4.98 7.17
N SER A 212 22.81 5.60 8.35
CA SER A 212 24.09 5.98 8.92
C SER A 212 24.98 4.74 9.12
N LYS A 213 26.24 4.79 8.68
CA LYS A 213 27.22 3.69 8.74
C LYS A 213 27.72 3.40 10.16
N THR A 214 26.81 3.26 11.12
CA THR A 214 27.10 2.86 12.50
C THR A 214 26.40 1.53 12.74
N ASN A 215 27.11 0.45 13.11
CA ASN A 215 26.52 -0.85 13.50
C ASN A 215 25.71 -0.76 14.83
N LYS A 216 25.01 0.35 15.08
CA LYS A 216 24.21 0.59 16.27
C LYS A 216 22.75 0.38 15.92
N THR A 217 22.05 -0.38 16.74
CA THR A 217 20.60 -0.52 16.68
C THR A 217 19.93 0.85 16.71
N VAL A 218 18.89 1.02 15.89
CA VAL A 218 17.98 2.16 15.94
C VAL A 218 16.67 1.68 16.57
N GLY A 219 16.11 2.44 17.50
CA GLY A 219 14.85 2.08 18.14
C GLY A 219 13.81 3.18 18.02
N ILE A 220 12.57 2.79 17.69
CA ILE A 220 11.39 3.66 17.66
C ILE A 220 10.65 3.54 18.99
N THR A 221 10.44 4.68 19.64
CA THR A 221 9.63 4.84 20.86
C THR A 221 8.56 5.90 20.64
N ALA A 222 7.57 6.01 21.53
CA ALA A 222 6.58 7.07 21.50
C ALA A 222 6.99 8.26 22.38
N THR A 223 6.65 9.48 21.96
CA THR A 223 6.83 10.71 22.75
C THR A 223 5.69 10.84 23.77
N SER A 224 6.01 11.14 25.04
CA SER A 224 5.02 11.39 26.10
C SER A 224 4.86 12.89 26.33
N ARG A 225 3.77 13.52 25.86
CA ARG A 225 3.47 14.95 26.15
C ARG A 225 2.56 15.16 27.36
N ARG A 226 2.37 14.15 28.22
CA ARG A 226 1.76 14.29 29.54
C ARG A 226 2.59 13.46 30.52
N VAL A 227 3.06 14.12 31.58
CA VAL A 227 4.02 13.60 32.56
C VAL A 227 3.58 12.22 33.06
N GLY A 228 4.34 11.18 32.67
CA GLY A 228 4.27 9.85 33.26
C GLY A 228 3.52 8.76 32.48
N LEU A 229 3.64 8.64 31.15
CA LEU A 229 3.09 7.45 30.45
C LEU A 229 4.07 6.94 29.37
N GLN A 230 4.60 5.73 29.58
CA GLN A 230 5.48 5.01 28.65
C GLN A 230 4.67 4.53 27.43
N GLY A 231 5.06 4.92 26.21
CA GLY A 231 4.95 4.01 25.05
C GLY A 231 3.69 3.94 24.18
N MET A 232 2.77 4.92 24.21
CA MET A 232 1.49 5.00 23.43
C MET A 232 1.29 3.90 22.35
N GLY A 233 0.45 2.91 22.68
CA GLY A 233 -0.09 1.99 21.66
C GLY A 233 -1.03 2.72 20.72
N GLY A 234 -1.16 2.24 19.47
CA GLY A 234 -1.94 2.92 18.44
C GLY A 234 -1.34 4.19 17.83
N ILE A 235 -0.14 4.64 18.26
CA ILE A 235 0.55 5.85 17.71
C ILE A 235 1.16 5.63 16.31
N GLY A 236 1.35 4.37 15.90
CA GLY A 236 1.87 4.02 14.57
C GLY A 236 3.36 3.67 14.51
N LYS A 237 3.98 3.18 15.60
CA LYS A 237 5.39 2.73 15.59
C LYS A 237 5.64 1.64 14.54
N THR A 238 4.81 0.60 14.57
CA THR A 238 4.80 -0.49 13.59
C THR A 238 4.60 0.05 12.17
N VAL A 239 3.61 0.94 11.97
CA VAL A 239 3.33 1.55 10.66
C VAL A 239 4.53 2.35 10.13
N LEU A 240 5.22 3.12 10.97
CA LEU A 240 6.42 3.86 10.56
C LEU A 240 7.58 2.92 10.20
N ALA A 241 7.80 1.86 10.97
CA ALA A 241 8.79 0.84 10.65
C ALA A 241 8.46 0.10 9.34
N THR A 242 7.17 -0.18 9.10
CA THR A 242 6.69 -0.76 7.85
C THR A 242 6.93 0.17 6.66
N ALA A 243 6.62 1.46 6.80
CA ALA A 243 6.88 2.47 5.77
C ALA A 243 8.37 2.56 5.45
N LEU A 244 9.23 2.53 6.48
CA LEU A 244 10.68 2.52 6.32
C LEU A 244 11.17 1.25 5.61
N GLY A 245 10.74 0.07 6.04
CA GLY A 245 11.15 -1.19 5.43
C GLY A 245 10.74 -1.32 3.96
N ARG A 246 9.75 -0.55 3.52
CA ARG A 246 9.24 -0.48 2.15
C ARG A 246 9.76 0.72 1.36
N ASP A 247 10.60 1.57 1.96
CA ASP A 247 11.18 2.75 1.31
C ASP A 247 12.24 2.35 0.28
N GLU A 248 12.23 2.98 -0.89
CA GLU A 248 13.10 2.60 -2.01
C GLU A 248 14.58 2.79 -1.68
N ASP A 249 14.96 3.82 -0.93
CA ASP A 249 16.36 4.06 -0.57
C ASP A 249 16.83 3.02 0.46
N ILE A 250 15.95 2.59 1.37
CA ILE A 250 16.21 1.52 2.32
C ILE A 250 16.42 0.20 1.59
N ILE A 251 15.50 -0.15 0.69
CA ILE A 251 15.58 -1.39 -0.10
C ILE A 251 16.86 -1.40 -0.96
N ARG A 252 17.23 -0.26 -1.55
CA ARG A 252 18.48 -0.11 -2.31
C ARG A 252 19.73 -0.26 -1.43
N ALA A 253 19.69 0.26 -0.21
CA ALA A 253 20.82 0.19 0.72
C ALA A 253 21.02 -1.21 1.32
N PHE A 254 19.93 -1.94 1.55
CA PHE A 254 19.93 -3.30 2.10
C PHE A 254 19.56 -4.32 1.03
N SER A 255 20.42 -4.42 0.01
CA SER A 255 20.20 -5.23 -1.19
C SER A 255 20.06 -6.74 -0.93
N ASP A 256 20.51 -7.23 0.23
CA ASP A 256 20.37 -8.64 0.62
C ASP A 256 19.06 -8.93 1.38
N GLY A 257 18.27 -7.89 1.67
CA GLY A 257 16.89 -8.00 2.11
C GLY A 257 16.53 -7.27 3.41
N VAL A 258 15.23 -7.03 3.55
CA VAL A 258 14.57 -6.49 4.73
C VAL A 258 13.76 -7.59 5.38
N PHE A 259 14.10 -7.95 6.60
CA PHE A 259 13.51 -9.06 7.34
C PHE A 259 12.70 -8.51 8.51
N TRP A 260 11.49 -9.01 8.69
CA TRP A 260 10.59 -8.57 9.75
C TRP A 260 10.24 -9.73 10.69
N ILE A 261 10.39 -9.50 11.99
CA ILE A 261 10.00 -10.46 13.03
C ILE A 261 9.22 -9.70 14.12
N THR A 262 7.97 -10.10 14.35
CA THR A 262 7.22 -9.67 15.53
C THR A 262 7.52 -10.60 16.71
N LEU A 263 7.90 -10.02 17.86
CA LEU A 263 8.25 -10.76 19.07
C LEU A 263 7.10 -10.81 20.08
N GLY A 264 6.49 -9.67 20.40
CA GLY A 264 5.44 -9.61 21.42
C GLY A 264 5.95 -9.87 22.85
N GLN A 265 5.03 -10.12 23.78
CA GLN A 265 5.34 -10.33 25.20
C GLN A 265 6.10 -11.65 25.46
N THR A 266 5.60 -12.76 24.91
CA THR A 266 6.12 -14.12 25.15
C THR A 266 6.59 -14.77 23.84
N PRO A 267 7.72 -14.32 23.25
CA PRO A 267 8.18 -14.80 21.96
C PRO A 267 8.71 -16.23 21.99
N GLU A 268 8.32 -17.03 21.00
CA GLU A 268 9.02 -18.27 20.66
C GLU A 268 10.32 -17.99 19.88
N LEU A 269 11.35 -17.53 20.59
CA LEU A 269 12.61 -17.05 19.97
C LEU A 269 13.25 -18.05 19.01
N LEU A 270 13.22 -19.34 19.33
CA LEU A 270 13.80 -20.39 18.50
C LEU A 270 13.07 -20.52 17.16
N SER A 271 11.73 -20.54 17.20
CA SER A 271 10.87 -20.55 16.01
C SER A 271 11.15 -19.33 15.13
N LYS A 272 11.32 -18.15 15.74
CA LYS A 272 11.66 -16.91 15.00
C LYS A 272 13.06 -16.94 14.39
N GLN A 273 14.05 -17.54 15.06
CA GLN A 273 15.39 -17.74 14.48
C GLN A 273 15.33 -18.68 13.28
N SER A 274 14.61 -19.80 13.38
CA SER A 274 14.43 -20.76 12.29
C SER A 274 13.76 -20.10 11.08
N LEU A 275 12.70 -19.32 11.31
CA LEU A 275 12.04 -18.55 10.26
C LEU A 275 12.99 -17.58 9.56
N LEU A 276 13.81 -16.86 10.32
CA LEU A 276 14.78 -15.93 9.75
C LEU A 276 15.86 -16.65 8.93
N ALA A 277 16.30 -17.84 9.38
CA ALA A 277 17.22 -18.67 8.61
C ALA A 277 16.58 -19.15 7.29
N GLU A 278 15.34 -19.63 7.33
CA GLU A 278 14.57 -20.03 6.15
C GLU A 278 14.47 -18.89 5.13
N TYR A 279 14.19 -17.66 5.56
CA TYR A 279 14.18 -16.49 4.68
C TYR A 279 15.53 -16.22 3.99
N LEU A 280 16.66 -16.55 4.63
CA LEU A 280 18.00 -16.19 4.14
C LEU A 280 18.64 -17.22 3.21
N ASN A 281 18.26 -18.48 3.31
CA ASN A 281 18.91 -19.57 2.56
C ASN A 281 17.96 -20.73 2.17
N GLY A 282 16.65 -20.62 2.44
CA GLY A 282 15.67 -21.67 2.16
C GLY A 282 15.80 -22.94 3.01
N ASP A 283 16.59 -22.90 4.08
CA ASP A 283 16.84 -24.03 4.98
C ASP A 283 15.79 -24.04 6.09
N GLN A 284 14.93 -25.07 6.13
CA GLN A 284 14.01 -25.31 7.25
C GLN A 284 14.77 -25.94 8.43
N ALA A 285 15.85 -25.29 8.85
CA ALA A 285 16.66 -25.75 9.96
C ALA A 285 15.87 -25.63 11.27
N ALA A 286 15.54 -26.77 11.88
CA ALA A 286 15.08 -26.81 13.26
C ALA A 286 16.28 -26.70 14.19
N PHE A 287 16.50 -25.50 14.75
CA PHE A 287 17.52 -25.30 15.77
C PHE A 287 17.15 -26.02 17.07
N THR A 288 18.16 -26.49 17.82
CA THR A 288 17.96 -27.20 19.10
C THR A 288 18.16 -26.30 20.32
N SER A 289 18.76 -25.12 20.14
CA SER A 289 18.89 -24.08 21.17
C SER A 289 19.01 -22.68 20.57
N ILE A 290 18.70 -21.64 21.36
CA ILE A 290 18.77 -20.23 20.94
C ILE A 290 20.21 -19.85 20.53
N GLU A 291 21.21 -20.41 21.21
CA GLU A 291 22.63 -20.18 20.93
C GLU A 291 23.05 -20.80 19.59
N SER A 292 22.55 -22.00 19.29
CA SER A 292 22.82 -22.65 18.00
C SER A 292 22.19 -21.87 16.83
N GLY A 293 20.95 -21.40 17.00
CA GLY A 293 20.26 -20.55 16.02
C GLY A 293 20.99 -19.22 15.83
N LYS A 294 21.39 -18.58 16.93
CA LYS A 294 22.17 -17.33 16.90
C LYS A 294 23.49 -17.48 16.15
N ALA A 295 24.25 -18.56 16.40
CA ALA A 295 25.52 -18.83 15.74
C ALA A 295 25.33 -19.12 14.24
N ARG A 296 24.22 -19.78 13.87
CA ARG A 296 23.86 -19.97 12.46
C ARG A 296 23.52 -18.65 11.78
N LEU A 297 22.66 -17.84 12.39
CA LEU A 297 22.28 -16.52 11.87
C LEU A 297 23.51 -15.63 11.70
N GLN A 298 24.44 -15.62 12.66
CA GLN A 298 25.70 -14.89 12.55
C GLN A 298 26.45 -15.20 11.24
N LYS A 299 26.55 -16.50 10.89
CA LYS A 299 27.19 -16.94 9.64
C LYS A 299 26.40 -16.53 8.39
N LEU A 300 25.07 -16.59 8.46
CA LEU A 300 24.20 -16.24 7.33
C LEU A 300 24.22 -14.74 7.01
N PHE A 301 24.44 -13.88 8.02
CA PHE A 301 24.48 -12.43 7.88
C PHE A 301 25.89 -11.84 7.66
N ALA A 302 26.96 -12.58 7.95
CA ALA A 302 28.34 -12.07 8.02
C ALA A 302 28.76 -11.17 6.84
N ASP A 303 28.36 -11.55 5.62
CA ASP A 303 28.69 -10.83 4.38
C ASP A 303 27.44 -10.29 3.65
N LYS A 304 26.36 -10.02 4.38
CA LYS A 304 25.12 -9.47 3.80
C LYS A 304 24.84 -8.04 4.27
N ALA A 305 24.19 -7.27 3.40
CA ALA A 305 23.62 -5.97 3.66
C ALA A 305 22.11 -6.12 3.90
N CYS A 306 21.73 -6.43 5.14
CA CYS A 306 20.34 -6.69 5.50
C CYS A 306 19.83 -5.69 6.54
N LEU A 307 18.53 -5.40 6.51
CA LEU A 307 17.83 -4.72 7.61
C LEU A 307 16.97 -5.74 8.34
N LEU A 308 17.24 -5.99 9.63
CA LEU A 308 16.34 -6.74 10.49
C LEU A 308 15.47 -5.76 11.29
N ILE A 309 14.15 -5.88 11.13
CA ILE A 309 13.15 -5.15 11.90
C ILE A 309 12.55 -6.11 12.94
N LEU A 310 12.78 -5.81 14.22
CA LEU A 310 12.18 -6.52 15.34
C LEU A 310 11.05 -5.67 15.93
N ASP A 311 9.82 -6.11 15.69
CA ASP A 311 8.61 -5.38 16.09
C ASP A 311 8.10 -5.85 17.46
N ASP A 312 7.61 -4.88 18.21
CA ASP A 312 6.97 -4.99 19.52
C ASP A 312 7.80 -5.75 20.57
N ILE A 313 8.89 -5.12 21.00
CA ILE A 313 9.81 -5.70 22.00
C ILE A 313 9.43 -5.29 23.41
N TRP A 314 9.28 -6.30 24.28
CA TRP A 314 8.93 -6.16 25.69
C TRP A 314 10.06 -6.41 26.68
N ASP A 315 11.05 -7.25 26.34
CA ASP A 315 12.25 -7.47 27.15
C ASP A 315 13.53 -7.33 26.31
N SER A 316 14.43 -6.47 26.77
CA SER A 316 15.79 -6.31 26.23
C SER A 316 16.56 -7.65 26.09
N LYS A 317 16.25 -8.67 26.90
CA LYS A 317 16.88 -9.99 26.81
C LYS A 317 16.58 -10.70 25.49
N HIS A 318 15.40 -10.49 24.89
CA HIS A 318 15.02 -11.12 23.62
C HIS A 318 15.96 -10.73 22.48
N LEU A 319 16.54 -9.53 22.53
CA LEU A 319 17.49 -9.03 21.54
C LEU A 319 18.81 -9.81 21.51
N LYS A 320 19.19 -10.44 22.63
CA LYS A 320 20.42 -11.25 22.69
C LYS A 320 20.37 -12.45 21.73
N ALA A 321 19.18 -12.89 21.33
CA ALA A 321 18.98 -13.96 20.36
C ALA A 321 19.30 -13.54 18.91
N PHE A 322 19.27 -12.23 18.61
CA PHE A 322 19.39 -11.69 17.24
C PHE A 322 20.58 -10.73 17.05
N ASN A 323 21.21 -10.27 18.13
CA ASN A 323 22.24 -9.22 18.06
C ASN A 323 23.51 -9.59 17.26
N SER A 324 23.74 -10.87 16.96
CA SER A 324 24.86 -11.31 16.12
C SER A 324 24.78 -10.79 14.67
N ILE A 325 23.61 -10.31 14.24
CA ILE A 325 23.42 -9.68 12.92
C ILE A 325 24.24 -8.40 12.78
N LEU A 326 24.47 -7.70 13.89
CA LEU A 326 25.25 -6.45 13.92
C LEU A 326 26.77 -6.67 13.77
N ASP A 327 27.23 -7.93 13.75
CA ASP A 327 28.62 -8.26 13.44
C ASP A 327 28.94 -7.97 11.96
N SER A 328 27.92 -8.02 11.08
CA SER A 328 28.06 -7.53 9.71
C SER A 328 28.08 -6.00 9.69
N ARG A 329 29.13 -5.42 9.09
CA ARG A 329 29.28 -3.97 8.93
C ARG A 329 28.32 -3.33 7.93
N ARG A 330 27.54 -4.15 7.20
CA ARG A 330 26.58 -3.70 6.19
C ARG A 330 25.14 -3.95 6.61
N SER A 331 24.91 -4.65 7.72
CA SER A 331 23.58 -4.93 8.23
C SER A 331 23.18 -3.98 9.35
N GLN A 332 21.89 -3.78 9.52
CA GLN A 332 21.32 -2.94 10.58
C GLN A 332 20.16 -3.63 11.28
N MET A 333 19.89 -3.18 12.50
CA MET A 333 18.73 -3.60 13.28
C MET A 333 17.88 -2.39 13.65
N LEU A 334 16.60 -2.46 13.28
CA LEU A 334 15.55 -1.54 13.73
C LEU A 334 14.67 -2.27 14.74
N ILE A 335 14.33 -1.59 15.84
CA ILE A 335 13.42 -2.14 16.85
C ILE A 335 12.24 -1.20 17.08
N THR A 336 11.07 -1.74 17.38
CA THR A 336 9.95 -0.96 17.93
C THR A 336 9.67 -1.44 19.35
N THR A 337 9.40 -0.51 20.26
CA THR A 337 9.05 -0.84 21.64
C THR A 337 8.19 0.24 22.27
N ARG A 338 7.40 -0.15 23.26
CA ARG A 338 6.67 0.77 24.14
C ARG A 338 7.56 1.26 25.29
N ASP A 339 8.58 0.50 25.66
CA ASP A 339 9.48 0.84 26.76
C ASP A 339 10.77 1.51 26.26
N ALA A 340 10.88 2.82 26.50
CA ALA A 340 12.08 3.59 26.16
C ALA A 340 13.33 3.18 26.95
N SER A 341 13.17 2.48 28.09
CA SER A 341 14.28 1.93 28.86
C SER A 341 15.05 0.87 28.06
N ILE A 342 14.35 0.07 27.23
CA ILE A 342 14.96 -0.96 26.38
C ILE A 342 15.97 -0.34 25.41
N ILE A 343 15.61 0.77 24.75
CA ILE A 343 16.53 1.49 23.85
C ILE A 343 17.77 1.98 24.61
N SER A 344 17.55 2.54 25.80
CA SER A 344 18.61 3.14 26.62
C SER A 344 19.60 2.07 27.11
N CYS A 345 19.09 0.93 27.57
CA CYS A 345 19.89 -0.23 27.99
C CYS A 345 20.81 -0.78 26.87
N LEU A 346 20.41 -0.61 25.61
CA LEU A 346 21.17 -1.08 24.45
C LEU A 346 22.20 -0.06 23.94
N GLY A 347 22.16 1.18 24.44
CA GLY A 347 22.90 2.30 23.83
C GLY A 347 22.49 2.56 22.38
N ALA A 348 21.25 2.21 22.03
CA ALA A 348 20.68 2.32 20.70
C ALA A 348 20.34 3.79 20.37
N LYS A 349 20.28 4.13 19.07
CA LYS A 349 19.84 5.45 18.63
C LYS A 349 18.33 5.57 18.80
N LYS A 350 17.89 6.46 19.68
CA LYS A 350 16.47 6.71 19.92
C LYS A 350 15.84 7.53 18.79
N HIS A 351 14.68 7.10 18.33
CA HIS A 351 13.76 7.88 17.52
C HIS A 351 12.42 7.95 18.28
N GLU A 352 12.00 9.17 18.62
CA GLU A 352 10.76 9.41 19.36
C GLU A 352 9.67 9.84 18.38
N LEU A 353 8.67 8.98 18.21
CA LEU A 353 7.53 9.21 17.34
C LEU A 353 6.48 10.06 18.06
N GLY A 354 6.06 11.17 17.47
CA GLY A 354 4.94 11.96 17.95
C GLY A 354 3.57 11.39 17.57
N VAL A 355 2.49 11.90 18.16
CA VAL A 355 1.13 11.74 17.62
C VAL A 355 0.99 12.50 16.29
N LEU A 356 -0.10 12.29 15.56
CA LEU A 356 -0.33 13.06 14.32
C LEU A 356 -0.51 14.55 14.62
N SER A 357 -0.07 15.41 13.70
CA SER A 357 -0.49 16.81 13.72
C SER A 357 -1.99 16.92 13.48
N ASP A 358 -2.64 17.99 13.96
CA ASP A 358 -4.09 18.18 13.79
C ASP A 358 -4.52 18.07 12.31
N ARG A 359 -3.70 18.63 11.41
CA ARG A 359 -3.93 18.53 9.96
C ARG A 359 -3.89 17.08 9.46
N GLN A 360 -2.89 16.30 9.87
CA GLN A 360 -2.79 14.88 9.50
C GLN A 360 -3.92 14.06 10.12
N ALA A 361 -4.29 14.35 11.37
CA ALA A 361 -5.37 13.67 12.09
C ALA A 361 -6.73 13.92 11.44
N LEU A 362 -7.04 15.17 11.09
CA LEU A 362 -8.25 15.52 10.33
C LEU A 362 -8.27 14.85 8.95
N THR A 363 -7.13 14.83 8.26
CA THR A 363 -7.00 14.16 6.95
C THR A 363 -7.29 12.66 7.08
N LEU A 364 -6.71 12.00 8.09
CA LEU A 364 -6.93 10.58 8.34
C LEU A 364 -8.40 10.31 8.71
N LEU A 365 -8.99 11.13 9.59
CA LEU A 365 -10.40 11.00 9.96
C LEU A 365 -11.32 11.12 8.73
N ALA A 366 -11.08 12.11 7.87
CA ALA A 366 -11.82 12.30 6.63
C ALA A 366 -11.77 11.05 5.73
N GLN A 367 -10.58 10.49 5.53
CA GLN A 367 -10.39 9.29 4.70
C GLN A 367 -11.23 8.11 5.20
N TRP A 368 -11.27 7.89 6.52
CA TRP A 368 -12.04 6.78 7.10
C TRP A 368 -13.57 6.98 7.03
N THR A 369 -14.04 8.23 7.05
CA THR A 369 -15.48 8.55 6.94
C THR A 369 -16.04 8.39 5.52
N GLY A 370 -15.18 8.27 4.50
CA GLY A 370 -15.59 8.26 3.10
C GLY A 370 -16.03 9.63 2.57
N TYR A 371 -15.79 10.73 3.32
CA TYR A 371 -15.93 12.08 2.79
C TYR A 371 -14.92 12.29 1.65
N GLU A 372 -15.34 12.96 0.58
CA GLU A 372 -14.43 13.32 -0.50
C GLU A 372 -13.28 14.20 0.04
N LYS A 373 -12.11 14.10 -0.60
CA LYS A 373 -10.87 14.78 -0.18
C LYS A 373 -10.98 16.31 -0.05
N ASN A 374 -12.04 16.90 -0.60
CA ASN A 374 -12.34 18.34 -0.63
C ASN A 374 -13.66 18.72 0.08
N ALA A 375 -14.39 17.75 0.65
CA ALA A 375 -15.60 18.04 1.40
C ALA A 375 -15.21 18.62 2.78
N ALA A 376 -15.85 19.72 3.16
CA ALA A 376 -15.65 20.29 4.49
C ALA A 376 -16.21 19.31 5.54
N LEU A 377 -15.35 18.85 6.45
CA LEU A 377 -15.80 18.08 7.60
C LEU A 377 -16.69 18.96 8.51
N PRO A 378 -17.67 18.37 9.22
CA PRO A 378 -18.47 19.09 10.20
C PRO A 378 -17.62 19.73 11.31
N SER A 379 -18.13 20.75 11.98
CA SER A 379 -17.41 21.49 13.03
C SER A 379 -16.94 20.59 14.18
N GLN A 380 -17.68 19.51 14.45
CA GLN A 380 -17.36 18.52 15.48
C GLN A 380 -16.09 17.72 15.16
N ALA A 381 -15.64 17.68 13.91
CA ALA A 381 -14.50 16.85 13.50
C ALA A 381 -13.22 17.20 14.26
N GLN A 382 -12.97 18.49 14.49
CA GLN A 382 -11.80 18.94 15.23
C GLN A 382 -11.87 18.53 16.70
N GLU A 383 -13.06 18.59 17.31
CA GLU A 383 -13.28 18.13 18.69
C GLU A 383 -13.11 16.61 18.80
N ILE A 384 -13.62 15.85 17.82
CA ILE A 384 -13.45 14.39 17.77
C ILE A 384 -11.96 14.01 17.64
N VAL A 385 -11.19 14.72 16.80
CA VAL A 385 -9.73 14.52 16.71
C VAL A 385 -9.07 14.70 18.07
N GLY A 386 -9.47 15.75 18.81
CA GLY A 386 -9.00 16.01 20.16
C GLY A 386 -9.34 14.89 21.16
N GLU A 387 -10.58 14.39 21.14
CA GLU A 387 -10.99 13.25 21.99
C GLU A 387 -10.28 11.94 21.62
N CYS A 388 -9.83 11.79 20.38
CA CYS A 388 -9.03 10.65 19.92
C CYS A 388 -7.53 10.80 20.23
N GLY A 389 -7.10 11.91 20.84
CA GLY A 389 -5.71 12.18 21.20
C GLY A 389 -4.76 12.21 19.99
N ASN A 390 -5.27 12.50 18.80
CA ASN A 390 -4.54 12.43 17.52
C ASN A 390 -3.88 11.06 17.25
N LEU A 391 -4.41 9.98 17.82
CA LEU A 391 -3.89 8.62 17.63
C LEU A 391 -4.46 8.00 16.34
N PRO A 392 -3.62 7.53 15.40
CA PRO A 392 -4.07 6.92 14.16
C PRO A 392 -5.12 5.82 14.32
N LEU A 393 -4.92 4.90 15.27
CA LEU A 393 -5.86 3.79 15.47
C LEU A 393 -7.22 4.25 16.01
N ALA A 394 -7.23 5.22 16.93
CA ALA A 394 -8.46 5.81 17.46
C ALA A 394 -9.26 6.50 16.34
N LEU A 395 -8.57 7.30 15.52
CA LEU A 395 -9.16 8.01 14.38
C LEU A 395 -9.70 7.03 13.33
N ALA A 396 -9.02 5.91 13.10
CA ALA A 396 -9.48 4.87 12.19
C ALA A 396 -10.81 4.24 12.65
N MET A 397 -10.89 3.82 13.92
CA MET A 397 -12.10 3.24 14.51
C MET A 397 -13.27 4.23 14.53
N VAL A 398 -13.02 5.47 14.93
CA VAL A 398 -14.06 6.51 15.00
C VAL A 398 -14.49 6.97 13.61
N GLY A 399 -13.55 7.13 12.68
CA GLY A 399 -13.84 7.49 11.30
C GLY A 399 -14.64 6.41 10.59
N ALA A 400 -14.28 5.13 10.76
CA ALA A 400 -15.03 4.01 10.22
C ALA A 400 -16.45 3.94 10.80
N MET A 401 -16.60 4.26 12.09
CA MET A 401 -17.91 4.40 12.72
C MET A 401 -18.73 5.55 12.08
N LEU A 402 -18.12 6.66 11.70
CA LEU A 402 -18.80 7.78 11.03
C LEU A 402 -19.08 7.53 9.54
N ARG A 403 -18.51 6.47 8.94
CA ARG A 403 -18.62 6.19 7.51
C ARG A 403 -20.07 6.11 7.04
N GLY A 404 -20.42 6.97 6.08
CA GLY A 404 -21.76 7.03 5.49
C GLY A 404 -22.89 7.42 6.46
N LYS A 405 -22.57 7.97 7.64
CA LYS A 405 -23.54 8.29 8.69
C LYS A 405 -23.37 9.72 9.21
N ASP A 406 -24.43 10.50 9.18
CA ASP A 406 -24.44 11.84 9.80
C ASP A 406 -24.72 11.74 11.31
N ARG A 407 -23.70 11.36 12.08
CA ARG A 407 -23.81 11.12 13.53
C ARG A 407 -22.68 11.75 14.35
N TRP A 408 -22.08 12.81 13.83
CA TRP A 408 -20.90 13.47 14.40
C TRP A 408 -21.11 13.92 15.84
N GLU A 409 -22.23 14.60 16.12
CA GLU A 409 -22.57 15.08 17.46
C GLU A 409 -22.79 13.93 18.44
N TYR A 410 -23.48 12.87 18.02
CA TYR A 410 -23.67 11.66 18.82
C TYR A 410 -22.33 11.00 19.17
N VAL A 411 -21.43 10.86 18.20
CA VAL A 411 -20.11 10.26 18.41
C VAL A 411 -19.27 11.10 19.35
N LEU A 412 -19.26 12.42 19.17
CA LEU A 412 -18.56 13.34 20.07
C LEU A 412 -19.11 13.25 21.50
N TYR A 413 -20.44 13.21 21.66
CA TYR A 413 -21.08 13.00 22.97
C TYR A 413 -20.65 11.67 23.60
N ARG A 414 -20.63 10.57 22.84
CA ARG A 414 -20.22 9.25 23.34
C ARG A 414 -18.75 9.22 23.76
N LEU A 415 -17.86 9.88 23.01
CA LEU A 415 -16.43 9.98 23.37
C LEU A 415 -16.22 10.77 24.68
N ARG A 416 -16.94 11.89 24.84
CA ARG A 416 -16.87 12.73 26.05
C ARG A 416 -17.40 12.04 27.30
N ASN A 417 -18.40 11.18 27.13
CA ASN A 417 -19.10 10.49 28.22
C ASN A 417 -18.74 9.00 28.32
N ALA A 418 -17.65 8.57 27.69
CA ALA A 418 -17.17 7.20 27.77
C ALA A 418 -16.77 6.88 29.22
N ASP A 419 -17.48 5.90 29.81
CA ASP A 419 -17.24 5.41 31.17
C ASP A 419 -16.01 4.51 31.17
N LEU A 420 -14.85 5.13 31.35
CA LEU A 420 -13.59 4.43 31.56
C LEU A 420 -13.46 3.90 32.99
N ASP A 421 -14.29 4.30 33.94
CA ASP A 421 -14.10 3.95 35.35
C ASP A 421 -14.36 2.44 35.58
N LYS A 422 -15.28 1.84 34.81
CA LYS A 422 -15.44 0.38 34.75
C LYS A 422 -14.19 -0.36 34.26
N ILE A 423 -13.43 0.24 33.35
CA ILE A 423 -12.21 -0.34 32.76
C ILE A 423 -11.01 -0.07 33.68
N LYS A 424 -10.88 1.15 34.22
CA LYS A 424 -9.81 1.54 35.16
C LYS A 424 -9.81 0.71 36.45
N GLN A 425 -10.96 0.22 36.91
CA GLN A 425 -11.02 -0.66 38.09
C GLN A 425 -10.29 -1.99 37.89
N GLN A 426 -10.19 -2.48 36.65
CA GLN A 426 -9.39 -3.66 36.30
C GLN A 426 -7.97 -3.32 35.85
N PHE A 427 -7.73 -2.10 35.38
CA PHE A 427 -6.43 -1.61 34.92
C PHE A 427 -6.05 -0.35 35.70
N LEU A 428 -5.54 -0.55 36.92
CA LEU A 428 -4.86 0.51 37.66
C LEU A 428 -3.74 1.09 36.78
N ASP A 429 -3.75 2.40 36.60
CA ASP A 429 -2.76 3.14 35.81
C ASP A 429 -2.73 2.85 34.29
N TYR A 430 -3.89 2.52 33.67
CA TYR A 430 -3.91 2.28 32.22
C TYR A 430 -3.52 3.54 31.41
N PRO A 431 -2.46 3.47 30.59
CA PRO A 431 -1.80 4.67 30.10
C PRO A 431 -2.44 5.31 28.85
N TYR A 432 -3.55 4.78 28.34
CA TYR A 432 -4.10 5.18 27.04
C TYR A 432 -5.62 5.47 27.06
N PRO A 433 -6.09 6.47 27.83
CA PRO A 433 -7.52 6.74 27.98
C PRO A 433 -8.22 7.07 26.66
N ASP A 434 -7.60 7.89 25.81
CA ASP A 434 -8.22 8.37 24.56
C ASP A 434 -8.45 7.22 23.56
N LEU A 435 -7.53 6.27 23.48
CA LEU A 435 -7.70 5.09 22.63
C LEU A 435 -8.76 4.14 23.20
N LEU A 436 -8.80 3.92 24.53
CA LEU A 436 -9.85 3.11 25.15
C LEU A 436 -11.24 3.68 24.91
N LYS A 437 -11.41 5.01 25.00
CA LYS A 437 -12.68 5.68 24.66
C LYS A 437 -13.09 5.33 23.23
N ALA A 438 -12.17 5.44 22.28
CA ALA A 438 -12.44 5.12 20.88
C ALA A 438 -12.83 3.65 20.68
N ILE A 439 -12.12 2.71 21.33
CA ILE A 439 -12.46 1.28 21.30
C ILE A 439 -13.87 1.06 21.86
N GLN A 440 -14.16 1.58 23.06
CA GLN A 440 -15.46 1.42 23.71
C GLN A 440 -16.60 1.95 22.86
N VAL A 441 -16.48 3.18 22.34
CA VAL A 441 -17.52 3.80 21.52
C VAL A 441 -17.72 3.03 20.21
N SER A 442 -16.65 2.57 19.57
CA SER A 442 -16.75 1.77 18.33
C SER A 442 -17.35 0.38 18.56
N VAL A 443 -17.01 -0.29 19.66
CA VAL A 443 -17.57 -1.59 20.04
C VAL A 443 -19.04 -1.46 20.45
N ASP A 444 -19.42 -0.38 21.14
CA ASP A 444 -20.82 -0.12 21.49
C ASP A 444 -21.70 0.22 20.28
N ALA A 445 -21.10 0.64 19.18
CA ALA A 445 -21.79 0.90 17.92
C ALA A 445 -21.94 -0.34 17.02
N LEU A 446 -21.43 -1.51 17.44
CA LEU A 446 -21.64 -2.79 16.76
C LEU A 446 -23.06 -3.31 16.98
N GLU A 447 -23.57 -4.06 16.00
CA GLU A 447 -24.79 -4.85 16.20
C GLU A 447 -24.55 -5.90 17.31
N PRO A 448 -25.54 -6.20 18.18
CA PRO A 448 -25.37 -7.13 19.30
C PRO A 448 -24.76 -8.49 18.90
N ARG A 449 -25.14 -9.03 17.73
CA ARG A 449 -24.59 -10.28 17.20
C ARG A 449 -23.08 -10.19 17.00
N ILE A 450 -22.61 -9.15 16.32
CA ILE A 450 -21.19 -8.92 15.99
C ILE A 450 -20.41 -8.56 17.25
N LYS A 451 -21.01 -7.77 18.14
CA LYS A 451 -20.43 -7.42 19.43
C LYS A 451 -20.13 -8.66 20.28
N LYS A 452 -21.05 -9.64 20.31
CA LYS A 452 -20.81 -10.93 20.99
C LYS A 452 -19.57 -11.62 20.41
N LYS A 453 -19.49 -11.72 19.08
CA LYS A 453 -18.36 -12.36 18.37
C LYS A 453 -17.04 -11.63 18.55
N TYR A 454 -17.07 -10.31 18.70
CA TYR A 454 -15.88 -9.52 19.00
C TYR A 454 -15.28 -9.89 20.37
N PHE A 455 -16.11 -10.21 21.36
CA PHE A 455 -15.62 -10.63 22.69
C PHE A 455 -15.10 -12.08 22.72
N ASP A 456 -15.45 -12.91 21.75
CA ASP A 456 -14.86 -14.25 21.62
C ASP A 456 -13.35 -14.21 21.41
N PHE A 457 -12.81 -13.09 20.91
CA PHE A 457 -11.37 -12.93 20.73
C PHE A 457 -10.58 -13.01 22.05
N ALA A 458 -11.23 -12.91 23.22
CA ALA A 458 -10.60 -13.04 24.54
C ALA A 458 -9.92 -14.40 24.77
N ILE A 459 -10.25 -15.43 23.99
CA ILE A 459 -9.65 -16.77 24.13
C ILE A 459 -8.34 -16.92 23.36
N PHE A 460 -8.04 -16.01 22.45
CA PHE A 460 -6.85 -16.08 21.60
C PHE A 460 -5.68 -15.41 22.29
N PRO A 461 -4.45 -15.95 22.15
CA PRO A 461 -3.27 -15.29 22.67
C PRO A 461 -3.00 -13.97 21.96
N GLU A 462 -2.29 -13.08 22.65
CA GLU A 462 -1.74 -11.85 22.06
C GLU A 462 -0.84 -12.16 20.86
N ASP A 463 -0.66 -11.16 19.97
CA ASP A 463 0.22 -11.22 18.80
C ASP A 463 -0.01 -12.40 17.83
N THR A 464 -1.15 -13.07 17.92
CA THR A 464 -1.47 -14.26 17.13
C THR A 464 -2.23 -13.88 15.87
N ALA A 465 -1.71 -14.29 14.72
CA ALA A 465 -2.45 -14.27 13.46
C ALA A 465 -3.49 -15.38 13.47
N ILE A 466 -4.78 -15.03 13.42
CA ILE A 466 -5.89 -15.97 13.49
C ILE A 466 -6.43 -16.21 12.08
N PRO A 467 -6.24 -17.41 11.49
CA PRO A 467 -6.84 -17.71 10.20
C PRO A 467 -8.35 -17.64 10.29
N GLU A 468 -9.00 -17.00 9.30
CA GLU A 468 -10.47 -16.87 9.26
C GLU A 468 -11.17 -18.23 9.41
N LYS A 469 -10.54 -19.30 8.89
CA LYS A 469 -11.08 -20.65 8.99
C LYS A 469 -11.25 -21.14 10.42
N ILE A 470 -10.40 -20.70 11.35
CA ILE A 470 -10.53 -21.01 12.78
C ILE A 470 -11.76 -20.34 13.37
N LEU A 471 -12.01 -19.06 13.02
CA LEU A 471 -13.19 -18.33 13.45
C LEU A 471 -14.48 -18.94 12.89
N GLN A 472 -14.45 -19.38 11.63
CA GLN A 472 -15.58 -20.10 11.01
C GLN A 472 -15.92 -21.37 11.79
N ILE A 473 -14.93 -22.20 12.13
CA ILE A 473 -15.15 -23.43 12.91
C ILE A 473 -15.63 -23.10 14.32
N PHE A 474 -15.02 -22.10 14.96
CA PHE A 474 -15.36 -21.70 16.31
C PHE A 474 -16.79 -21.18 16.42
N TRP A 475 -17.24 -20.36 15.46
CA TRP A 475 -18.59 -19.80 15.46
C TRP A 475 -19.66 -20.71 14.85
N GLU A 476 -19.28 -21.71 14.04
CA GLU A 476 -20.19 -22.77 13.59
C GLU A 476 -20.77 -23.55 14.77
N ALA A 477 -19.98 -23.77 15.82
CA ALA A 477 -20.44 -24.36 17.08
C ALA A 477 -21.47 -23.48 17.84
N GLU A 478 -21.61 -22.20 17.45
CA GLU A 478 -22.62 -21.27 17.94
C GLU A 478 -23.65 -20.92 16.85
N ASP A 479 -23.92 -21.85 15.94
CA ASP A 479 -24.91 -21.74 14.86
C ASP A 479 -24.65 -20.60 13.84
N LEU A 480 -23.41 -20.12 13.73
CA LEU A 480 -23.00 -19.15 12.72
C LEU A 480 -22.46 -19.85 11.48
N ASN A 481 -23.14 -19.73 10.34
CA ASN A 481 -22.65 -20.32 9.10
C ASN A 481 -21.39 -19.59 8.59
N LYS A 482 -20.62 -20.25 7.71
CA LYS A 482 -19.34 -19.71 7.19
C LYS A 482 -19.45 -18.36 6.45
N TYR A 483 -20.59 -18.05 5.83
CA TYR A 483 -20.79 -16.79 5.11
C TYR A 483 -21.04 -15.66 6.10
N ASP A 484 -21.89 -15.90 7.10
CA ASP A 484 -22.15 -14.94 8.17
C ASP A 484 -20.87 -14.70 9.01
N ALA A 485 -20.05 -15.73 9.23
CA ALA A 485 -18.74 -15.59 9.87
C ALA A 485 -17.80 -14.67 9.08
N HIS A 486 -17.79 -14.81 7.75
CA HIS A 486 -17.02 -13.94 6.87
C HIS A 486 -17.54 -12.49 6.91
N GLU A 487 -18.87 -12.28 6.96
CA GLU A 487 -19.46 -10.94 7.14
C GLU A 487 -19.06 -10.30 8.48
N VAL A 488 -19.09 -11.05 9.58
CA VAL A 488 -18.61 -10.59 10.90
C VAL A 488 -17.15 -10.14 10.81
N VAL A 489 -16.30 -10.97 10.20
CA VAL A 489 -14.88 -10.69 9.99
C VAL A 489 -14.68 -9.40 9.20
N ASN A 490 -15.36 -9.27 8.06
CA ASN A 490 -15.26 -8.08 7.21
C ASN A 490 -15.75 -6.84 7.94
N GLU A 491 -16.84 -6.93 8.70
CA GLU A 491 -17.34 -5.77 9.45
C GLU A 491 -16.38 -5.33 10.55
N LEU A 492 -15.70 -6.26 11.24
CA LEU A 492 -14.69 -5.93 12.23
C LEU A 492 -13.47 -5.25 11.59
N VAL A 493 -13.02 -5.73 10.43
CA VAL A 493 -11.91 -5.14 9.67
C VAL A 493 -12.30 -3.76 9.14
N ASP A 494 -13.48 -3.63 8.55
CA ASP A 494 -14.00 -2.37 8.00
C ASP A 494 -14.14 -1.29 9.07
N LYS A 495 -14.43 -1.68 10.30
CA LYS A 495 -14.54 -0.80 11.47
C LYS A 495 -13.22 -0.57 12.20
N SER A 496 -12.10 -1.06 11.67
CA SER A 496 -10.77 -1.00 12.31
C SER A 496 -10.73 -1.62 13.71
N LEU A 497 -11.66 -2.53 14.01
CA LEU A 497 -11.68 -3.31 15.26
C LEU A 497 -10.85 -4.59 15.14
N ALA A 498 -10.51 -4.98 13.91
CA ALA A 498 -9.49 -5.96 13.60
C ALA A 498 -8.69 -5.48 12.37
N SER A 499 -7.56 -6.12 12.12
CA SER A 499 -6.75 -5.95 10.92
C SER A 499 -6.50 -7.31 10.27
N GLN A 500 -6.19 -7.33 8.98
CA GLN A 500 -5.77 -8.54 8.27
C GLN A 500 -4.30 -8.42 7.86
N ASP A 501 -3.56 -9.52 8.01
CA ASP A 501 -2.23 -9.64 7.43
C ASP A 501 -2.29 -9.98 5.93
N GLU A 502 -1.13 -10.12 5.30
CA GLU A 502 -1.02 -10.38 3.85
C GLU A 502 -1.59 -11.74 3.44
N ASN A 503 -1.75 -12.67 4.39
CA ASN A 503 -2.35 -13.98 4.17
C ASN A 503 -3.86 -13.98 4.48
N GLY A 504 -4.42 -12.82 4.83
CA GLY A 504 -5.83 -12.68 5.23
C GLY A 504 -6.12 -13.14 6.65
N ASN A 505 -5.11 -13.42 7.47
CA ASN A 505 -5.34 -13.78 8.87
C ASN A 505 -5.68 -12.54 9.70
N LEU A 506 -6.61 -12.68 10.63
CA LEU A 506 -7.04 -11.59 11.50
C LEU A 506 -6.06 -11.36 12.64
N ARG A 507 -5.92 -10.10 13.02
CA ARG A 507 -5.16 -9.65 14.19
C ARG A 507 -5.90 -8.51 14.89
N LEU A 508 -6.00 -8.60 16.20
CA LEU A 508 -6.39 -7.47 17.05
C LEU A 508 -5.11 -6.77 17.51
N HIS A 509 -5.16 -5.43 17.60
CA HIS A 509 -4.11 -4.69 18.27
C HIS A 509 -4.13 -5.03 19.78
N ASP A 510 -3.00 -5.09 20.47
CA ASP A 510 -2.96 -5.56 21.87
C ASP A 510 -3.91 -4.78 22.77
N LEU A 511 -3.96 -3.46 22.63
CA LEU A 511 -4.91 -2.63 23.41
C LEU A 511 -6.40 -2.93 23.10
N GLN A 512 -6.72 -3.43 21.91
CA GLN A 512 -8.06 -3.95 21.59
C GLN A 512 -8.31 -5.29 22.27
N LEU A 513 -7.31 -6.17 22.30
CA LEU A 513 -7.38 -7.47 22.98
C LEU A 513 -7.44 -7.31 24.50
N ASP A 514 -6.63 -6.43 25.10
CA ASP A 514 -6.70 -6.00 26.50
C ASP A 514 -8.12 -5.58 26.86
N TYR A 515 -8.72 -4.70 26.03
CA TYR A 515 -10.10 -4.26 26.21
C TYR A 515 -11.09 -5.43 26.14
N VAL A 516 -10.94 -6.33 25.18
CA VAL A 516 -11.81 -7.51 25.03
C VAL A 516 -11.71 -8.44 26.25
N ILE A 517 -10.49 -8.74 26.71
CA ILE A 517 -10.23 -9.58 27.89
C ILE A 517 -10.81 -8.93 29.14
N ALA A 518 -10.60 -7.63 29.34
CA ALA A 518 -11.15 -6.86 30.45
C ALA A 518 -12.67 -7.03 30.57
N ILE A 519 -13.38 -6.72 29.49
CA ILE A 519 -14.83 -6.75 29.48
C ILE A 519 -15.34 -8.19 29.60
N ALA A 520 -14.70 -9.17 28.94
CA ALA A 520 -15.07 -10.57 29.07
C ALA A 520 -14.94 -11.09 30.52
N SER A 521 -13.94 -10.62 31.27
CA SER A 521 -13.77 -10.94 32.68
C SER A 521 -14.84 -10.31 33.58
N LEU A 522 -15.39 -9.14 33.23
CA LEU A 522 -16.49 -8.50 33.96
C LEU A 522 -17.83 -9.23 33.80
N VAL A 523 -18.05 -9.91 32.68
CA VAL A 523 -19.32 -10.61 32.39
C VAL A 523 -19.38 -11.99 33.09
N ARG A 524 -18.24 -12.51 33.56
CA ARG A 524 -18.13 -13.79 34.27
C ARG A 524 -18.29 -13.69 35.79
N THR A 525 -18.28 -12.48 36.33
CA THR A 525 -18.63 -12.15 37.74
C THR A 525 -20.06 -11.67 37.83
#